data_AF-A0AA95E0X3-F1
#
_entry.id   AF-A0AA95E0X3-F1
#
_cell.length_a   1.000
_cell.length_b   1.000
_cell.length_c   1.000
_cell.angle_alpha   90.00
_cell.angle_beta   90.00
_cell.angle_gamma   90.00
#
_symmetry.space_group_name_H-M   'P 1'
#
loop_
_entity.id
_entity.type
_entity.pdbx_description
1 polymer ?
#
loop_
_entity_poly.entity_id
_entity_poly.type
_entity_poly.pdbx_seq_one_letter_code
_entity_poly.pdbx_strand_id
1 'polypeptide(L)' 'MFTIDGLNDKQLGRIARNPQFMTDYNHMVSPTSPAGQNKEDWEFEMVNRLKKDATQFKNRPIKEYLDY' A
#
# COMPACT_ATOMS: atom_id res chain seq x y z
N MET A 1 12.66 15.22 -5.84
CA MET A 1 12.53 13.82 -5.38
C MET A 1 11.35 13.80 -4.42
N PHE A 2 10.18 13.33 -4.85
CA PHE A 2 9.01 13.27 -3.95
C PHE A 2 9.23 12.11 -2.99
N THR A 3 9.51 12.43 -1.73
CA THR A 3 9.60 11.46 -0.65
C THR A 3 8.33 11.56 0.16
N ILE A 4 7.65 10.44 0.33
CA ILE A 4 6.50 10.34 1.22
C ILE A 4 7.02 9.57 2.41
N ASP A 5 7.16 10.27 3.53
CA ASP A 5 7.82 9.80 4.75
C ASP A 5 9.23 9.19 4.55
N GLY A 6 9.93 9.63 3.48
CA GLY A 6 11.27 9.13 3.13
C GLY A 6 11.29 7.83 2.33
N LEU A 7 10.14 7.36 1.82
CA LEU A 7 10.03 6.16 1.00
C LEU A 7 9.99 6.46 -0.49
N ASN A 8 10.67 5.62 -1.27
CA ASN A 8 10.65 5.67 -2.74
C ASN A 8 9.58 4.73 -3.33
N ASP A 9 9.26 4.93 -4.61
CA ASP A 9 8.22 4.16 -5.31
C ASP A 9 8.44 2.64 -5.28
N LYS A 10 9.70 2.18 -5.34
CA LYS A 10 10.01 0.74 -5.23
C LYS A 10 9.71 0.21 -3.83
N GLN A 11 10.01 1.00 -2.79
CA GLN A 11 9.70 0.66 -1.40
C GLN A 11 8.18 0.63 -1.18
N LEU A 12 7.45 1.62 -1.69
CA LEU A 12 5.98 1.66 -1.60
C LEU A 12 5.34 0.45 -2.31
N GLY A 13 5.84 0.08 -3.50
CA GLY A 13 5.38 -1.10 -4.21
C GLY A 13 5.65 -2.40 -3.43
N ARG A 14 6.78 -2.51 -2.74
CA ARG A 14 7.10 -3.66 -1.88
C ARG A 14 6.18 -3.72 -0.66
N ILE A 15 5.88 -2.58 -0.03
CA ILE A 15 4.92 -2.48 1.08
C ILE A 15 3.53 -2.92 0.61
N ALA A 16 3.03 -2.39 -0.50
CA ALA A 16 1.71 -2.73 -1.03
C ALA A 16 1.58 -4.23 -1.36
N ARG A 17 2.68 -4.86 -1.75
CA ARG A 17 2.78 -6.30 -2.04
C ARG A 17 2.94 -7.19 -0.81
N ASN A 18 3.16 -6.62 0.38
CA ASN A 18 3.32 -7.39 1.61
C ASN A 18 1.98 -8.09 1.98
N PRO A 19 1.96 -9.40 2.25
CA PRO A 19 0.73 -10.12 2.61
C PRO A 19 0.03 -9.57 3.87
N GLN A 20 0.81 -9.11 4.85
CA GLN A 20 0.26 -8.47 6.05
C GLN A 20 -0.38 -7.12 5.71
N PHE A 21 0.24 -6.33 4.83
CA PHE A 21 -0.33 -5.07 4.36
C PHE A 21 -1.63 -5.31 3.59
N MET A 22 -1.67 -6.32 2.71
CA MET A 22 -2.89 -6.71 2.02
C MET A 22 -4.00 -7.10 3.00
N THR A 23 -3.67 -7.88 4.01
CA THR A 23 -4.64 -8.32 5.03
C THR A 23 -5.16 -7.14 5.85
N ASP A 24 -4.26 -6.29 6.31
CA ASP A 24 -4.56 -5.15 7.15
C ASP A 24 -5.44 -4.12 6.43
N TYR A 25 -5.28 -3.97 5.11
CA TYR A 25 -5.95 -2.92 4.31
C TYR A 25 -6.90 -3.42 3.22
N ASN A 26 -7.19 -4.73 3.10
CA ASN A 26 -8.11 -5.24 2.05
C ASN A 26 -9.49 -4.56 2.09
N HIS A 27 -9.90 -4.11 3.28
CA HIS A 27 -11.18 -3.46 3.51
C HIS A 27 -11.25 -2.04 2.91
N MET A 28 -10.12 -1.46 2.50
CA MET A 28 -10.06 -0.14 1.85
C MET A 28 -10.46 -0.18 0.37
N VAL A 29 -10.50 -1.36 -0.24
CA VAL A 29 -10.93 -1.57 -1.63
C VAL A 29 -12.17 -2.46 -1.65
N SER A 30 -13.05 -2.25 -2.65
CA SER A 30 -14.13 -3.19 -2.87
C SER A 30 -13.58 -4.50 -3.44
N PRO A 31 -14.04 -5.68 -2.99
CA PRO A 31 -13.67 -6.95 -3.61
C PRO A 31 -14.10 -7.05 -5.09
N THR A 32 -15.01 -6.19 -5.54
CA THR A 32 -15.47 -6.10 -6.94
C THR A 32 -14.72 -5.05 -7.77
N SER A 33 -13.82 -4.26 -7.18
CA SER A 33 -13.03 -3.28 -7.94
C SER A 33 -11.84 -3.97 -8.62
N PRO A 34 -11.22 -3.34 -9.63
CA PRO A 34 -9.98 -3.87 -10.24
C PRO A 34 -8.89 -4.15 -9.19
N ALA A 35 -8.73 -3.25 -8.22
CA ALA A 35 -7.79 -3.43 -7.11
C ALA A 35 -8.15 -4.59 -6.17
N GLY A 36 -9.42 -4.96 -6.04
CA GLY A 36 -9.85 -6.14 -5.29
C GLY A 36 -9.66 -7.46 -6.05
N GLN A 37 -9.56 -7.40 -7.38
CA GLN A 37 -9.48 -8.58 -8.24
C GLN A 37 -8.07 -8.87 -8.75
N ASN A 38 -7.27 -7.83 -9.00
CA ASN A 38 -5.93 -7.94 -9.58
C ASN A 38 -4.87 -7.37 -8.63
N LYS A 39 -3.77 -8.11 -8.46
CA LYS A 39 -2.66 -7.70 -7.60
C LYS A 39 -1.89 -6.49 -8.12
N GLU A 40 -1.81 -6.32 -9.44
CA GLU A 40 -1.16 -5.15 -10.05
C GLU A 40 -1.99 -3.88 -9.84
N ASP A 41 -3.30 -3.96 -10.04
CA ASP A 41 -4.22 -2.86 -9.75
C ASP A 41 -4.25 -2.53 -8.25
N TRP A 42 -4.19 -3.55 -7.39
CA TRP A 42 -4.02 -3.38 -5.94
C TRP A 42 -2.76 -2.58 -5.62
N GLU A 43 -1.61 -2.99 -6.14
CA GLU A 43 -0.34 -2.31 -5.91
C GLU A 43 -0.43 -0.84 -6.36
N PHE A 44 -0.94 -0.59 -7.56
CA PHE A 44 -1.08 0.76 -8.09
C PHE A 44 -2.00 1.64 -7.23
N GLU A 45 -3.19 1.14 -6.88
CA GLU A 45 -4.18 1.83 -6.05
C GLU A 45 -3.61 2.17 -4.68
N MET A 46 -2.99 1.19 -4.01
CA MET A 46 -2.46 1.35 -2.66
C MET A 46 -1.22 2.24 -2.63
N VAL A 47 -0.34 2.15 -3.62
CA VAL A 47 0.79 3.08 -3.78
C VAL A 47 0.28 4.50 -4.00
N ASN A 48 -0.74 4.71 -4.84
CA ASN A 48 -1.32 6.05 -5.02
C ASN A 48 -1.97 6.58 -3.75
N ARG A 49 -2.65 5.74 -2.97
CA ARG A 49 -3.25 6.13 -1.69
C ARG A 49 -2.19 6.48 -0.66
N LEU A 50 -1.14 5.65 -0.53
CA LEU A 50 0.04 5.96 0.28
C LEU A 50 0.64 7.29 -0.14
N LYS A 51 0.70 7.54 -1.46
CA LYS A 51 1.26 8.79 -1.99
C LYS A 51 0.38 10.02 -1.73
N LYS A 52 -0.93 9.82 -1.67
CA LYS A 52 -1.88 10.89 -1.47
C LYS A 52 -2.00 11.25 0.01
N ASP A 53 -2.09 10.24 0.86
CA ASP A 53 -2.30 10.39 2.28
C ASP A 53 -1.87 9.11 3.04
N ALA A 54 -0.59 9.07 3.41
CA ALA A 54 -0.03 7.98 4.22
C ALA A 54 -0.67 7.89 5.61
N THR A 55 -1.33 8.96 6.09
CA THR A 55 -1.96 8.97 7.41
C THR A 55 -3.17 8.05 7.50
N GLN A 56 -3.72 7.56 6.39
CA GLN A 56 -4.81 6.58 6.40
C GLN A 56 -4.33 5.18 6.83
N PHE A 57 -3.03 4.94 6.80
CA PHE A 57 -2.41 3.65 7.04
C PHE A 57 -1.85 3.59 8.47
N LYS A 58 -2.73 3.56 9.47
CA LYS A 58 -2.36 3.65 10.89
C LYS A 58 -2.25 2.31 11.63
N ASN A 59 -2.50 1.17 10.98
CA ASN A 59 -2.47 -0.13 11.69
C ASN A 59 -1.09 -0.41 12.30
N ARG A 60 -0.02 0.01 11.62
CA ARG A 60 1.37 -0.02 12.10
C ARG A 60 2.24 0.92 11.26
N PRO A 61 3.46 1.25 11.69
CA PRO A 61 4.41 2.02 10.89
C PRO A 61 4.60 1.36 9.51
N ILE A 62 4.35 2.12 8.44
CA ILE A 62 4.43 1.62 7.05
C ILE A 62 5.77 0.94 6.72
N LYS A 63 6.85 1.39 7.37
CA LYS A 63 8.20 0.84 7.18
C LYS A 63 8.32 -0.61 7.66
N GLU A 64 7.51 -1.04 8.63
CA GLU A 64 7.53 -2.43 9.11
C GLU A 64 7.08 -3.44 8.04
N TYR A 65 6.32 -2.98 7.03
CA TYR A 65 5.96 -3.85 5.91
C TYR A 65 7.08 -4.02 4.88
N LEU A 66 8.23 -3.35 5.02
CA LEU A 66 9.37 -3.53 4.11
C LEU A 66 10.17 -4.81 4.39
N ASP A 67 10.16 -5.27 5.64
CA ASP A 67 10.98 -6.40 6.12
C ASP A 67 10.25 -7.74 6.00
N TYR A 68 9.63 -8.00 4.83
CA TYR A 68 9.08 -9.30 4.44
C TYR A 68 9.80 -9.88 3.22
#